data_AF-A0AAU0PMD6-F1
#
_entry.id   AF-A0AAU0PMD6-F1
#
_cell.length_a   1.000
_cell.length_b   1.000
_cell.length_c   1.000
_cell.angle_alpha   90.00
_cell.angle_beta   90.00
_cell.angle_gamma   90.00
#
_symmetry.space_group_name_H-M   'P 1'
#
loop_
_entity.id
_entity.type
_entity.pdbx_description
1 polymer ?
#
loop_
_entity_poly.entity_id
_entity_poly.type
_entity_poly.pdbx_seq_one_letter_code
_entity_poly.pdbx_strand_id
1 'polypeptide(L)'
;MKNDIYEKMEILANSAKYDVSCSSSGVETSYKKGELGATHTSGICHTFTPDGRCVSLLKVLLTNICIYDCAYCINRVSNDIPRAVFSPRELADITINFYKRNYIEGLFLSSGIVKNEDHTMTLILKALKIL
;
A
#
# COMPACT_ATOMS: atom_id res chain seq x y z
N MET A 1 19.66 -2.43 -3.24
CA MET A 1 19.29 -3.63 -2.46
C MET A 1 18.10 -4.29 -3.13
N LYS A 2 18.14 -5.60 -3.38
CA LYS A 2 16.93 -6.37 -3.71
C LYS A 2 16.28 -6.72 -2.38
N ASN A 3 15.31 -5.92 -1.95
CA ASN A 3 14.48 -6.29 -0.81
C ASN A 3 13.63 -7.49 -1.20
N ASP A 4 13.45 -8.41 -0.27
CA ASP A 4 12.56 -9.54 -0.45
C ASP A 4 11.11 -9.06 -0.64
N ILE A 5 10.28 -9.83 -1.35
CA ILE A 5 8.91 -9.43 -1.67
C ILE A 5 8.07 -9.21 -0.40
N TYR A 6 8.34 -10.01 0.63
CA TYR A 6 7.70 -9.89 1.94
C TYR A 6 8.11 -8.61 2.66
N GLU A 7 9.40 -8.26 2.64
CA GLU A 7 9.92 -7.03 3.23
C GLU A 7 9.36 -5.79 2.51
N LYS A 8 9.28 -5.81 1.18
CA LYS A 8 8.62 -4.74 0.41
C LYS A 8 7.15 -4.59 0.80
N MET A 9 6.44 -5.71 0.93
CA MET A 9 5.03 -5.71 1.34
C MET A 9 4.87 -5.07 2.72
N GLU A 10 5.68 -5.48 3.70
CA GLU A 10 5.61 -4.93 5.05
C GLU A 10 5.84 -3.40 5.06
N ILE A 11 6.89 -2.93 4.38
CA ILE A 11 7.20 -1.49 4.30
C ILE A 11 6.05 -0.73 3.61
N LEU A 12 5.57 -1.22 2.47
CA LEU A 12 4.62 -0.48 1.62
C LEU A 12 3.19 -0.57 2.13
N ALA A 13 2.79 -1.67 2.77
CA ALA A 13 1.52 -1.78 3.49
C ALA A 13 1.50 -0.85 4.71
N ASN A 14 2.59 -0.82 5.49
CA ASN A 14 2.70 0.10 6.62
C ASN A 14 2.67 1.57 6.19
N SER A 15 3.37 1.94 5.11
CA SER A 15 3.30 3.29 4.56
C SER A 15 1.90 3.66 4.04
N ALA A 16 1.11 2.69 3.56
CA ALA A 16 -0.25 2.92 3.09
C ALA A 16 -1.28 3.13 4.22
N LYS A 17 -0.94 2.85 5.49
CA LYS A 17 -1.88 2.98 6.62
C LYS A 17 -2.41 4.40 6.84
N TYR A 18 -1.70 5.40 6.32
CA TYR A 18 -2.05 6.82 6.43
C TYR A 18 -3.02 7.30 5.34
N ASP A 19 -3.32 6.49 4.33
CA ASP A 19 -4.34 6.82 3.33
C ASP A 19 -5.74 6.68 3.98
N VAL A 20 -6.64 7.65 3.79
CA VAL A 20 -7.88 7.87 4.59
C VAL A 20 -9.03 6.92 4.21
N SER A 21 -8.87 5.60 4.30
CA SER A 21 -9.89 4.69 3.72
C SER A 21 -10.26 3.39 4.45
N CYS A 22 -9.67 3.04 5.60
CA CYS A 22 -9.90 1.71 6.17
C CYS A 22 -10.29 1.68 7.65
N SER A 23 -11.21 0.79 7.96
CA SER A 23 -11.37 0.23 9.31
C SER A 23 -10.25 -0.80 9.50
N SER A 24 -9.41 -0.59 10.51
CA SER A 24 -8.33 -1.51 10.87
C SER A 24 -8.88 -2.76 11.56
N SER A 25 -9.51 -3.65 10.79
CA SER A 25 -10.00 -4.95 11.26
C SER A 25 -8.87 -5.98 11.19
N GLY A 26 -8.61 -6.70 12.28
CA GLY A 26 -7.66 -7.83 12.31
C GLY A 26 -6.20 -7.50 12.64
N VAL A 27 -5.90 -6.35 13.25
CA VAL A 27 -4.52 -6.03 13.67
C VAL A 27 -4.21 -6.71 15.02
N GLU A 28 -3.29 -7.67 15.04
CA GLU A 28 -2.91 -8.40 16.26
C GLU A 28 -2.27 -7.50 17.33
N THR A 29 -1.56 -6.44 16.92
CA THR A 29 -0.96 -5.44 17.80
C THR A 29 -1.55 -4.07 17.51
N SER A 30 -2.69 -3.78 18.11
CA SER A 30 -3.55 -2.64 17.75
C SER A 30 -3.07 -1.27 18.24
N TYR A 31 -2.05 -1.18 19.09
CA TYR A 31 -1.61 0.09 19.64
C TYR A 31 -0.14 0.09 20.09
N LYS A 32 0.68 0.95 19.48
CA LYS A 32 1.96 1.40 20.04
C LYS A 32 1.80 2.83 20.52
N LYS A 33 2.16 3.07 21.79
CA LYS A 33 2.08 4.41 22.40
C LYS A 33 2.90 5.40 21.57
N GLY A 34 2.24 6.42 21.02
CA GLY A 34 2.86 7.46 20.19
C GLY A 34 2.72 7.26 18.67
N GLU A 35 2.11 6.16 18.21
CA GLU A 35 1.83 5.96 16.77
C GLU A 35 0.35 6.19 16.42
N LEU A 36 0.12 6.71 15.22
CA LEU A 36 -1.22 6.86 14.64
C LEU A 36 -1.52 5.69 13.70
N GLY A 37 -2.61 4.99 13.99
CA GLY A 37 -3.15 3.91 13.17
C GLY A 37 -2.34 2.61 13.23
N ALA A 38 -3.05 1.50 13.06
CA ALA A 38 -2.47 0.18 12.97
C ALA A 38 -3.00 -0.50 11.69
N THR A 39 -2.14 -1.20 10.97
CA THR A 39 -2.51 -1.95 9.77
C THR A 39 -2.02 -3.38 9.91
N HIS A 40 -2.72 -4.32 9.29
CA HIS A 40 -2.21 -5.67 9.16
C HIS A 40 -1.00 -5.66 8.20
N THR A 41 0.03 -6.44 8.51
CA THR A 41 1.31 -6.48 7.75
C THR A 41 1.13 -6.95 6.31
N SER A 42 0.03 -7.67 6.02
CA SER A 42 -0.32 -8.11 4.66
C SER A 42 -0.87 -7.00 3.76
N GLY A 43 -1.14 -5.81 4.28
CA GLY A 43 -1.79 -4.72 3.53
C GLY A 43 -3.28 -4.96 3.25
N ILE A 44 -3.88 -6.00 3.82
CA ILE A 44 -5.33 -6.22 3.69
C ILE A 44 -6.06 -5.29 4.66
N CYS A 45 -6.99 -4.51 4.13
CA CYS A 45 -7.85 -3.64 4.91
C CYS A 45 -9.32 -3.88 4.58
N HIS A 46 -10.20 -3.58 5.53
CA HIS A 46 -11.64 -3.72 5.34
C HIS A 46 -12.26 -2.35 5.08
N THR A 47 -13.12 -2.29 4.07
CA THR A 47 -13.91 -1.10 3.73
C THR A 47 -15.36 -1.49 3.54
N PHE A 48 -16.26 -0.50 3.54
CA PHE A 48 -17.69 -0.73 3.46
C PHE A 48 -18.25 -0.08 2.20
N THR A 49 -19.00 -0.87 1.44
CA THR A 49 -19.76 -0.36 0.29
C THR A 49 -20.92 0.53 0.75
N PRO A 50 -21.52 1.35 -0.12
CA PRO A 50 -22.65 2.21 0.25
C PRO A 50 -23.87 1.46 0.82
N ASP A 51 -24.05 0.18 0.49
CA ASP A 51 -25.08 -0.71 1.02
C ASP A 51 -24.66 -1.44 2.32
N GLY A 52 -23.50 -1.10 2.88
CA GLY A 52 -23.03 -1.60 4.19
C GLY A 52 -22.32 -2.95 4.14
N ARG A 53 -22.01 -3.50 2.95
CA ARG A 53 -21.23 -4.74 2.84
C ARG A 53 -19.78 -4.45 3.17
N CYS A 54 -19.22 -5.26 4.06
CA CYS A 54 -17.79 -5.27 4.32
C CYS A 54 -17.07 -5.96 3.16
N VAL A 55 -16.06 -5.31 2.58
CA VAL A 55 -15.21 -5.87 1.54
C VAL A 55 -13.73 -5.77 1.92
N SER A 56 -12.96 -6.79 1.54
CA SER A 56 -11.51 -6.85 1.81
C SER A 56 -10.72 -6.33 0.61
N LEU A 57 -9.87 -5.31 0.82
CA LEU A 57 -9.01 -4.75 -0.22
C LEU A 57 -7.54 -4.98 0.11
N LEU A 58 -6.73 -5.31 -0.89
CA LEU A 58 -5.29 -5.14 -0.79
C LEU A 58 -4.98 -3.65 -0.94
N LYS A 59 -4.59 -3.00 0.15
CA LYS A 59 -4.19 -1.60 0.19
C LYS A 59 -2.69 -1.49 0.38
N VAL A 60 -2.01 -1.04 -0.66
CA VAL A 60 -0.55 -0.99 -0.69
C VAL A 60 -0.07 0.13 -1.60
N LEU A 61 1.11 0.66 -1.32
CA LEU A 61 1.78 1.59 -2.22
C LEU A 61 2.57 0.84 -3.30
N LEU A 62 2.59 1.35 -4.53
CA LEU A 62 3.59 0.95 -5.53
C LEU A 62 5.01 1.24 -5.01
N THR A 63 5.17 2.39 -4.35
CA THR A 63 6.39 2.79 -3.64
C THR A 63 6.07 3.81 -2.57
N ASN A 64 6.87 3.85 -1.51
CA ASN A 64 6.87 4.96 -0.56
C ASN A 64 7.97 6.00 -0.85
N ILE A 65 8.74 5.85 -1.93
CA ILE A 65 9.70 6.86 -2.38
C ILE A 65 8.92 8.03 -2.95
N CYS A 66 9.19 9.24 -2.47
CA CYS A 66 8.56 10.46 -2.96
C CYS A 66 9.61 11.55 -3.13
N ILE A 67 9.54 12.29 -4.24
CA ILE A 67 10.38 13.48 -4.47
C ILE A 67 9.89 14.70 -3.67
N TYR A 68 8.64 14.68 -3.18
CA TYR A 68 8.01 15.81 -2.51
C TYR A 68 8.27 15.83 -1.01
N ASP A 69 8.31 17.04 -0.45
CA ASP A 69 8.52 17.26 0.99
C ASP A 69 7.27 17.78 1.73
N CYS A 70 6.12 17.14 1.49
CA CYS A 70 4.86 17.57 2.09
C CYS A 70 4.90 17.46 3.63
N ALA A 71 4.65 18.57 4.34
CA ALA A 71 4.78 18.66 5.80
C ALA A 71 3.92 17.65 6.58
N TYR A 72 2.80 17.20 5.99
CA TYR A 72 1.86 16.26 6.60
C TYR A 72 2.10 14.79 6.20
N CYS A 73 3.01 14.51 5.25
CA CYS A 73 3.18 13.17 4.69
C CYS A 73 4.33 12.43 5.35
N ILE A 74 4.09 11.25 5.89
CA ILE A 74 5.16 10.40 6.44
C ILE A 74 6.18 9.99 5.36
N ASN A 75 5.73 9.87 4.11
CA ASN A 75 6.54 9.45 2.97
C ASN A 75 7.31 10.62 2.33
N ARG A 76 7.27 11.83 2.92
CA ARG A 76 8.02 12.99 2.43
C ARG A 76 9.52 12.67 2.29
N VAL A 77 10.20 13.32 1.35
CA VAL A 77 11.60 13.03 1.00
C VAL A 77 12.56 13.24 2.17
N SER A 78 12.28 14.19 3.07
CA SER A 78 13.15 14.51 4.21
C SER A 78 13.11 13.48 5.35
N ASN A 79 12.14 12.57 5.37
CA ASN A 79 12.04 11.55 6.42
C ASN A 79 12.95 10.36 6.13
N ASP A 80 13.78 10.02 7.12
CA ASP A 80 14.59 8.80 7.12
C ASP A 80 13.75 7.62 7.61
N ILE A 81 13.15 6.91 6.65
CA ILE A 81 12.34 5.70 6.87
C ILE A 81 12.72 4.65 5.82
N PRO A 82 12.54 3.34 6.10
CA PRO A 82 12.76 2.30 5.11
C PRO A 82 11.98 2.56 3.82
N ARG A 83 12.65 2.48 2.67
CA ARG A 83 12.04 2.73 1.36
C ARG A 83 12.02 1.46 0.52
N ALA A 84 10.90 1.26 -0.17
CA ALA A 84 10.70 0.13 -1.06
C ALA A 84 9.96 0.54 -2.33
N VAL A 85 10.07 -0.30 -3.36
CA VAL A 85 9.36 -0.14 -4.63
C VAL A 85 9.02 -1.52 -5.20
N PHE A 86 7.78 -1.69 -5.60
CA PHE A 86 7.36 -2.78 -6.47
C PHE A 86 7.57 -2.41 -7.93
N SER A 87 8.03 -3.39 -8.70
CA SER A 87 7.78 -3.37 -10.14
C SER A 87 6.29 -3.58 -10.41
N PRO A 88 5.76 -3.07 -11.53
CA PRO A 88 4.36 -3.30 -11.91
C PRO A 88 3.96 -4.78 -11.95
N ARG A 89 4.90 -5.66 -12.33
CA ARG A 89 4.68 -7.10 -12.41
C ARG A 89 4.59 -7.75 -11.03
N GLU A 90 5.51 -7.41 -10.11
CA GLU A 90 5.48 -7.90 -8.72
C GLU A 90 4.13 -7.59 -8.06
N LEU A 91 3.66 -6.34 -8.19
CA LEU A 91 2.40 -5.93 -7.60
C LEU A 91 1.21 -6.68 -8.21
N ALA A 92 1.13 -6.78 -9.54
CA ALA A 92 0.06 -7.49 -10.23
C ALA A 92 0.03 -8.99 -9.84
N ASP A 93 1.19 -9.63 -9.78
CA ASP A 93 1.31 -11.04 -9.37
C ASP A 93 0.84 -11.24 -7.93
N ILE A 94 1.17 -10.33 -7.00
CA ILE A 94 0.64 -10.40 -5.62
C ILE A 94 -0.88 -10.25 -5.61
N THR A 95 -1.41 -9.21 -6.26
CA THR A 95 -2.84 -8.90 -6.29
C THR A 95 -3.65 -10.08 -6.82
N ILE A 96 -3.27 -10.64 -7.97
CA ILE A 96 -4.04 -11.75 -8.57
C ILE A 96 -3.94 -13.02 -7.72
N ASN A 97 -2.81 -13.25 -7.03
CA ASN A 97 -2.64 -14.39 -6.14
C ASN A 97 -3.53 -14.29 -4.89
N PHE A 98 -3.70 -13.09 -4.35
CA PHE A 98 -4.60 -12.85 -3.21
C PHE A 98 -6.06 -12.95 -3.64
N TYR A 99 -6.40 -12.38 -4.79
CA TYR A 99 -7.75 -12.45 -5.35
C TYR A 99 -8.19 -13.89 -5.62
N LYS A 100 -7.36 -14.69 -6.30
CA LYS A 100 -7.64 -16.11 -6.60
C LYS A 100 -7.77 -17.00 -5.36
N ARG A 101 -7.20 -16.59 -4.22
CA ARG A 101 -7.31 -17.30 -2.93
C ARG A 101 -8.48 -16.79 -2.07
N ASN A 102 -9.30 -15.87 -2.59
CA ASN A 102 -10.40 -15.21 -1.88
C ASN A 102 -9.94 -14.45 -0.62
N TYR A 103 -8.70 -13.95 -0.60
CA TYR A 103 -8.20 -13.12 0.49
C TYR A 103 -8.60 -11.65 0.34
N ILE A 104 -8.84 -11.21 -0.89
CA ILE A 104 -9.24 -9.84 -1.22
C ILE A 104 -10.31 -9.87 -2.33
N GLU A 105 -11.13 -8.84 -2.36
CA GLU A 105 -12.13 -8.57 -3.40
C GLU A 105 -11.68 -7.44 -4.34
N GLY A 106 -10.58 -6.75 -4.04
CA GLY A 106 -10.05 -5.69 -4.88
C GLY A 106 -8.69 -5.15 -4.43
N LEU A 107 -8.15 -4.24 -5.25
CA LEU A 107 -6.88 -3.54 -5.03
C LEU A 107 -7.14 -2.04 -4.85
N PHE A 108 -6.65 -1.48 -3.74
CA PHE A 108 -6.48 -0.04 -3.57
C PHE A 108 -5.00 0.30 -3.78
N LEU A 109 -4.68 0.80 -4.97
CA LEU A 109 -3.32 1.14 -5.36
C LEU A 109 -3.07 2.65 -5.25
N SER A 110 -2.10 3.01 -4.39
CA SER A 110 -1.59 4.37 -4.25
C SER A 110 -0.05 4.37 -4.45
N SER A 111 0.60 5.52 -4.40
CA SER A 111 2.06 5.62 -4.60
C SER A 111 2.61 6.94 -4.09
N GLY A 112 3.88 6.93 -3.65
CA GLY A 112 4.72 8.12 -3.70
C GLY A 112 5.12 8.47 -5.14
N ILE A 113 5.64 9.67 -5.35
CA ILE A 113 6.01 10.16 -6.68
C ILE A 113 7.50 9.85 -6.94
N VAL A 114 7.77 8.86 -7.80
CA VAL A 114 9.12 8.48 -8.22
C VAL A 114 9.49 9.31 -9.44
N LYS A 115 10.55 10.12 -9.32
CA LYS A 115 11.10 10.99 -10.37
C LYS A 115 10.15 12.13 -10.79
N ASN A 116 8.93 11.82 -11.23
CA ASN A 116 7.84 12.76 -11.53
C ASN A 116 6.49 12.01 -11.61
N GLU A 117 5.40 12.75 -11.74
CA GLU A 117 4.02 12.27 -11.76
C GLU A 117 3.75 11.36 -12.95
N ASP A 118 4.13 11.78 -14.15
CA ASP A 118 3.88 11.04 -15.39
C ASP A 118 4.57 9.67 -15.37
N HIS A 119 5.81 9.62 -14.86
CA HIS A 119 6.55 8.39 -14.70
C HIS A 119 5.86 7.46 -13.71
N THR A 120 5.45 7.99 -12.56
CA THR A 120 4.74 7.24 -11.52
C THR A 120 3.42 6.68 -12.04
N MET A 121 2.62 7.52 -12.70
CA MET A 121 1.35 7.12 -13.31
C MET A 121 1.56 6.07 -14.40
N THR A 122 2.62 6.17 -15.20
CA THR A 122 2.97 5.13 -16.18
C THR A 122 3.22 3.78 -15.52
N LEU A 123 3.88 3.74 -14.36
CA LEU A 123 4.12 2.50 -13.62
C LEU A 123 2.82 1.92 -13.04
N ILE A 124 1.95 2.77 -12.48
CA ILE A 124 0.62 2.37 -11.99
C ILE A 124 -0.19 1.75 -13.14
N LEU A 125 -0.29 2.45 -14.27
CA LEU A 125 -1.01 1.96 -15.45
C LEU A 125 -0.44 0.66 -16.00
N LYS A 126 0.88 0.46 -15.95
CA LYS A 126 1.50 -0.82 -16.33
C LYS A 126 1.04 -1.96 -15.43
N ALA A 127 0.89 -1.73 -14.12
CA ALA A 127 0.41 -2.76 -13.19
C ALA A 127 -1.03 -3.12 -13.50
N LEU A 128 -1.88 -2.10 -13.70
CA LEU A 128 -3.30 -2.27 -14.04
C LEU A 128 -3.52 -2.95 -15.39
N LYS A 129 -2.63 -2.75 -16.37
CA LYS A 129 -2.70 -3.45 -17.68
C LYS A 129 -2.35 -4.94 -17.60
N ILE A 130 -1.65 -5.37 -16.54
CA ILE A 130 -1.29 -6.78 -16.33
C ILE A 130 -2.44 -7.54 -15.64
N LEU A 131 -3.22 -6.83 -14.81
CA LEU A 131 -4.40 -7.33 -14.11
C LEU A 131 -5.60 -7.48 -15.06
#